data_AF-A0A6P1AFY9-F1
#
_entry.id   AF-A0A6P1AFY9-F1
#
_cell.length_a   1.000
_cell.length_b   1.000
_cell.length_c   1.000
_cell.angle_alpha   90.00
_cell.angle_beta   90.00
_cell.angle_gamma   90.00
#
_symmetry.space_group_name_H-M   'P 1'
#
loop_
_entity.id
_entity.type
_entity.pdbx_description
1 polymer ?
#
loop_
_entity_poly.entity_id
_entity_poly.type
_entity_poly.pdbx_seq_one_letter_code
_entity_poly.pdbx_strand_id
1 'polypeptide(L)' 'MNNREIKSLTDILAGLTAVELASRLNVEESFLEQIKEEANFSDWSKQQDPEAVSWRYDRVSCRYLVNLSFSEV' A
#
# COMPACT_ATOMS: atom_id res chain seq x y z
N MET A 1 17.75 15.39 4.65
CA MET A 1 16.50 14.62 4.60
C MET A 1 15.49 15.39 3.77
N ASN A 2 15.04 14.81 2.65
CA ASN A 2 14.28 15.54 1.64
C ASN A 2 12.80 15.63 2.02
N ASN A 3 12.28 16.85 2.18
CA ASN A 3 10.86 17.12 2.47
C ASN A 3 9.86 16.51 1.46
N ARG A 4 10.31 16.00 0.31
CA ARG A 4 9.47 15.31 -0.67
C ARG A 4 9.11 13.89 -0.24
N GLU A 5 10.04 13.19 0.40
CA GLU A 5 9.84 11.81 0.86
C GLU A 5 8.86 11.78 2.05
N ILE A 6 8.97 12.75 2.97
CA ILE A 6 8.08 12.88 4.13
C ILE A 6 6.62 13.13 3.70
N LYS A 7 6.41 13.97 2.69
CA LYS A 7 5.06 14.21 2.15
C LYS A 7 4.49 12.94 1.52
N SER A 8 5.30 12.20 0.78
CA SER A 8 4.86 10.94 0.18
C SER A 8 4.48 9.92 1.25
N LEU A 9 5.29 9.75 2.31
CA LEU A 9 5.00 8.86 3.45
C LEU A 9 3.72 9.24 4.19
N THR A 10 3.44 10.52 4.34
CA THR A 10 2.19 10.97 5.00
C THR A 10 0.96 10.66 4.14
N ASP A 11 1.09 10.77 2.82
CA ASP A 11 0.03 10.47 1.84
C ASP A 11 -0.26 8.96 1.77
N ILE A 12 0.80 8.16 1.81
CA ILE A 12 0.79 6.70 1.95
C ILE A 12 0.07 6.27 3.24
N LEU A 13 0.33 6.97 4.35
CA LEU A 13 -0.32 6.72 5.65
C LEU A 13 -1.78 7.18 5.69
N ALA A 14 -2.16 8.17 4.88
CA ALA A 14 -3.54 8.65 4.76
C ALA A 14 -4.44 7.69 3.94
N GLY A 15 -3.84 6.69 3.30
CA GLY A 15 -4.54 5.68 2.50
C GLY A 15 -4.58 6.05 1.03
N LEU A 16 -3.96 5.19 0.21
CA LEU A 16 -3.89 5.37 -1.24
C LEU A 16 -5.10 4.79 -1.94
N THR A 17 -5.40 5.33 -3.12
CA THR A 17 -6.36 4.71 -4.04
C THR A 17 -5.74 3.51 -4.75
N ALA A 18 -6.58 2.72 -5.43
CA ALA A 18 -6.12 1.62 -6.27
C ALA A 18 -5.09 2.09 -7.32
N VAL A 19 -5.35 3.23 -7.96
CA VAL A 19 -4.46 3.87 -8.94
C VAL A 19 -3.08 4.13 -8.35
N GLU A 20 -3.02 4.78 -7.20
CA GLU A 20 -1.74 5.20 -6.62
C GLU A 20 -0.94 4.01 -6.09
N LEU A 21 -1.63 3.04 -5.49
CA LEU A 21 -0.98 1.80 -5.07
C LEU A 21 -0.52 0.96 -6.27
N ALA A 22 -1.32 0.89 -7.34
CA ALA A 22 -0.98 0.20 -8.58
C ALA A 22 0.24 0.83 -9.25
N SER A 23 0.29 2.16 -9.30
CA SER A 23 1.44 2.89 -9.81
C SER A 23 2.69 2.68 -8.96
N ARG A 24 2.54 2.52 -7.63
CA ARG A 24 3.65 2.28 -6.71
C ARG A 24 4.23 0.88 -6.83
N LEU A 25 3.34 -0.12 -6.84
CA LEU A 25 3.69 -1.54 -6.97
C LEU A 25 3.98 -1.93 -8.42
N ASN A 26 3.84 -0.99 -9.36
CA ASN A 26 4.01 -1.16 -10.80
C ASN A 26 3.15 -2.33 -11.34
N VAL A 27 1.88 -2.34 -10.95
CA VAL A 27 0.87 -3.32 -11.37
C VAL A 27 -0.35 -2.61 -11.96
N GLU A 28 -1.24 -3.37 -12.59
CA GLU A 28 -2.54 -2.85 -13.02
C GLU A 28 -3.53 -2.77 -11.85
N GLU A 29 -4.38 -1.74 -11.87
CA GLU A 29 -5.48 -1.58 -10.91
C GLU A 29 -6.40 -2.80 -10.90
N SER A 30 -6.70 -3.38 -12.07
CA SER A 30 -7.52 -4.57 -12.19
C SER A 30 -6.88 -5.81 -11.55
N PHE A 31 -5.56 -5.87 -11.48
CA PHE A 31 -4.85 -6.92 -10.73
C PHE A 31 -5.03 -6.67 -9.23
N LEU A 32 -4.80 -5.43 -8.80
CA LEU A 32 -4.99 -4.98 -7.41
C LEU A 32 -6.41 -5.25 -6.90
N GLU A 33 -7.42 -4.99 -7.73
CA GLU A 33 -8.81 -5.26 -7.40
C GLU A 33 -9.17 -6.74 -7.31
N GLN A 34 -8.43 -7.62 -8.00
CA GLN A 34 -8.60 -9.06 -7.85
C GLN A 34 -7.93 -9.57 -6.57
N ILE A 35 -6.73 -9.06 -6.27
CA ILE A 35 -5.97 -9.51 -5.11
C ILE A 35 -6.37 -8.81 -3.81
N LYS A 36 -7.12 -7.70 -3.84
CA LYS A 36 -7.57 -6.98 -2.62
C LYS A 36 -8.43 -7.84 -1.69
N GLU A 37 -9.09 -8.86 -2.25
CA GLU A 37 -9.92 -9.81 -1.50
C GLU A 37 -9.15 -11.07 -1.09
N GLU A 38 -7.92 -11.26 -1.59
CA GLU A 38 -7.06 -12.37 -1.20
C GLU A 38 -6.44 -12.11 0.17
N ALA A 39 -6.42 -13.14 1.02
CA ALA A 39 -5.76 -13.07 2.33
C ALA A 39 -4.25 -12.80 2.21
N ASN A 40 -3.65 -13.14 1.07
CA ASN A 40 -2.23 -12.93 0.77
C ASN A 40 -1.90 -11.53 0.26
N PHE A 41 -2.88 -10.62 0.14
CA PHE A 41 -2.65 -9.26 -0.34
C PHE A 41 -1.57 -8.50 0.45
N SER A 42 -1.61 -8.59 1.78
CA SER A 42 -0.67 -7.89 2.65
C SER A 42 0.77 -8.43 2.56
N ASP A 43 0.94 -9.71 2.25
CA ASP A 43 2.24 -10.33 2.01
C ASP A 43 2.76 -10.06 0.59
N TRP A 44 1.88 -10.14 -0.41
CA TRP A 44 2.23 -9.85 -1.80
C TRP A 44 2.65 -8.40 -1.98
N SER A 45 1.85 -7.47 -1.45
CA SER A 45 2.15 -6.04 -1.52
C SER A 45 3.46 -5.70 -0.79
N LYS A 46 3.75 -6.39 0.31
CA LYS A 46 5.04 -6.28 1.02
C LYS A 46 6.23 -6.81 0.21
N GLN A 47 6.07 -7.89 -0.54
CA GLN A 47 7.15 -8.40 -1.40
C GLN A 47 7.41 -7.47 -2.59
N GLN A 48 6.36 -6.81 -3.08
CA GLN A 48 6.43 -6.00 -4.28
C GLN A 48 6.77 -4.54 -4.01
N ASP A 49 6.47 -4.04 -2.82
CA ASP A 49 6.85 -2.71 -2.40
C ASP A 49 8.34 -2.71 -1.99
N PRO A 50 9.17 -1.82 -2.58
CA PRO A 50 10.60 -1.72 -2.23
C PRO A 50 10.83 -1.33 -0.76
N GLU A 51 9.82 -0.77 -0.07
CA GLU A 51 9.89 -0.42 1.35
C GLU A 51 9.37 -1.55 2.27
N ALA A 52 9.07 -2.73 1.72
CA ALA A 52 8.48 -3.86 2.45
C ALA A 52 7.19 -3.48 3.21
N VAL A 53 6.39 -2.61 2.58
CA VAL A 53 5.15 -2.09 3.14
C VAL A 53 4.01 -3.05 2.84
N SER A 54 3.42 -3.61 3.89
CA SER A 54 2.19 -4.38 3.75
C SER A 54 1.02 -3.44 3.55
N TRP A 55 0.21 -3.68 2.52
CA TRP A 55 -1.00 -2.94 2.25
C TRP A 55 -2.23 -3.75 2.66
N ARG A 56 -3.28 -3.05 3.09
CA ARG A 56 -4.59 -3.64 3.39
C ARG A 56 -5.69 -2.81 2.76
N TYR A 57 -6.57 -3.45 2.01
CA TYR A 57 -7.74 -2.79 1.48
C TYR A 57 -8.77 -2.54 2.58
N ASP A 58 -9.10 -1.27 2.81
CA ASP A 58 -10.16 -0.84 3.70
C ASP A 58 -11.46 -0.63 2.89
N ARG A 59 -12.43 -1.52 3.06
CA ARG A 59 -13.74 -1.43 2.38
C ARG A 59 -14.57 -0.23 2.84
N VAL A 60 -14.31 0.31 4.02
CA VAL A 60 -15.07 1.44 4.59
C VAL A 60 -14.69 2.74 3.89
N SER A 61 -13.39 2.92 3.65
CA SER A 61 -12.83 4.11 2.98
C SER A 61 -12.60 3.90 1.49
N CYS A 62 -12.78 2.66 0.99
CA CYS A 62 -12.39 2.21 -0.35
C CYS A 62 -10.94 2.60 -0.70
N ARG A 63 -10.05 2.48 0.29
CA ARG A 63 -8.64 2.90 0.19
C ARG A 63 -7.74 1.79 0.70
N TYR A 64 -6.52 1.76 0.18
CA TYR A 64 -5.47 0.89 0.66
C TYR A 64 -4.72 1.59 1.77
N LEU A 65 -4.84 1.06 2.98
CA LEU A 65 -4.14 1.54 4.16
C LEU A 65 -2.88 0.72 4.35
N VAL A 66 -1.80 1.37 4.79
CA VAL A 66 -0.61 0.63 5.21
C VAL A 66 -0.93 -0.16 6.48
N ASN A 67 -0.63 -1.45 6.43
CA ASN A 67 -0.52 -2.30 7.60
C ASN A 67 0.86 -2.06 8.23
N LEU A 68 0.97 -0.97 9.01
CA LEU A 68 2.17 -0.64 9.75
C LEU A 68 2.32 -1.60 10.94
N SER A 69 2.88 -2.78 10.70
CA SER A 69 3.59 -3.49 11.76
C SER A 69 4.93 -2.79 11.92
N PHE A 70 4.98 -1.73 12.71
CA PHE A 70 6.24 -1.19 13.21
C PHE A 70 6.91 -2.31 14.03
N SER A 71 7.80 -3.07 13.41
CA SER A 71 8.82 -3.80 14.16
C SER A 71 9.81 -2.77 14.64
N GLU A 72 9.52 -2.26 15.83
CA GLU A 72 10.44 -1.51 16.68
C GLU A 72 11.71 -2.36 16.87
N VAL A 73 12.84 -1.86 16.36
CA VAL A 73 14.18 -2.41 16.56
C VAL A 73 14.94 -1.56 17.58
#